data_AF-A0A8H3EBL6-F1
#
_entry.id   AF-A0A8H3EBL6-F1
#
_cell.length_a   1.000
_cell.length_b   1.000
_cell.length_c   1.000
_cell.angle_alpha   90.00
_cell.angle_beta   90.00
_cell.angle_gamma   90.00
#
_symmetry.space_group_name_H-M   'P 1'
#
loop_
_entity.id
_entity.type
_entity.pdbx_description
1 polymer ?
#
loop_
_entity_poly.entity_id
_entity_poly.type
_entity_poly.pdbx_seq_one_letter_code
_entity_poly.pdbx_strand_id
1 'polypeptide(L)'
;MTDSAVLPLLPLIHSAPLRKQVFIDISSYRLASDASPQELDRVENTDNNRLSFLGRATLEYALATSTSHSFPDESRKLQDGLAECARAYDILKLLNVAWRGFPVSEKEATRLMEAYTGALVLESEREGIQFAESLVRRIFQLSPPPAQTPPPAPAPAPVPLAPTGALHDLARQHALNLVWHDTFSGPRHAQQWTSDVTCESTRPEIFLCLAPIPTLRTGIN
;
A
#
# COMPACT_ATOMS: atom_id res chain seq x y z
N MET A 1 -34.56 -19.45 3.50
CA MET A 1 -34.03 -18.58 4.56
C MET A 1 -32.64 -18.16 4.10
N THR A 2 -32.54 -16.98 3.49
CA THR A 2 -31.26 -16.46 2.97
C THR A 2 -30.56 -15.76 4.13
N ASP A 3 -29.58 -16.43 4.72
CA ASP A 3 -28.61 -15.78 5.60
C ASP A 3 -27.98 -14.64 4.81
N SER A 4 -28.37 -13.40 5.13
CA SER A 4 -27.68 -12.21 4.65
C SER A 4 -26.32 -12.21 5.32
N ALA A 5 -25.34 -12.87 4.70
CA ALA A 5 -23.96 -12.83 5.14
C ALA A 5 -23.54 -11.37 5.25
N VAL A 6 -23.38 -10.92 6.50
CA VAL A 6 -23.05 -9.55 6.88
C VAL A 6 -21.78 -9.13 6.13
N LEU A 7 -21.82 -7.98 5.46
CA LEU A 7 -20.63 -7.39 4.83
C LEU A 7 -19.52 -7.26 5.88
N PRO A 8 -18.26 -7.60 5.55
CA PRO A 8 -17.16 -7.27 6.44
C PRO A 8 -17.15 -5.75 6.70
N LEU A 9 -16.67 -5.33 7.86
CA LEU A 9 -16.50 -3.91 8.12
C LEU A 9 -15.48 -3.34 7.14
N LEU A 10 -15.80 -2.19 6.53
CA LEU A 10 -14.88 -1.50 5.63
C LEU A 10 -13.83 -0.75 6.48
N PRO A 11 -12.55 -1.18 6.49
CA PRO A 11 -11.52 -0.54 7.29
C PRO A 11 -11.23 0.86 6.76
N LEU A 12 -10.91 1.81 7.63
CA LEU A 12 -10.59 3.18 7.23
C LEU A 12 -9.13 3.27 6.76
N ILE A 13 -8.91 3.86 5.58
CA ILE A 13 -7.56 4.25 5.13
C ILE A 13 -7.18 5.57 5.83
N HIS A 14 -6.20 5.53 6.73
CA HIS A 14 -5.76 6.67 7.54
C HIS A 14 -4.97 7.69 6.72
N SER A 15 -4.15 7.23 5.78
CA SER A 15 -3.33 8.03 4.88
C SER A 15 -4.22 8.85 3.93
N ALA A 16 -4.25 10.16 4.16
CA ALA A 16 -4.95 11.10 3.29
C ALA A 16 -4.53 11.02 1.80
N PRO A 17 -3.22 10.92 1.44
CA PRO A 17 -2.84 10.79 0.03
C PRO A 17 -3.31 9.46 -0.58
N LEU A 18 -3.20 8.33 0.14
CA LEU A 18 -3.69 7.04 -0.36
C LEU A 18 -5.22 7.06 -0.54
N ARG A 19 -5.94 7.62 0.43
CA ARG A 19 -7.39 7.75 0.34
C ARG A 19 -7.80 8.55 -0.90
N LYS A 20 -7.12 9.66 -1.19
CA LYS A 20 -7.37 10.43 -2.42
C LYS A 20 -7.08 9.59 -3.66
N GLN A 21 -5.93 8.91 -3.70
CA GLN A 21 -5.51 8.12 -4.85
C GLN A 21 -6.49 6.98 -5.18
N VAL A 22 -6.99 6.25 -4.19
CA VAL A 22 -7.97 5.16 -4.38
C VAL A 22 -9.18 5.61 -5.20
N PHE A 23 -9.65 6.82 -4.94
CA PHE A 23 -10.86 7.37 -5.55
C PHE A 23 -10.57 8.20 -6.80
N ILE A 24 -9.34 8.23 -7.33
CA ILE A 24 -9.04 8.93 -8.58
C ILE A 24 -8.93 7.91 -9.71
N ASP A 25 -9.87 7.98 -10.65
CA ASP A 25 -9.79 7.20 -11.88
C ASP A 25 -8.89 7.90 -12.92
N ILE A 26 -8.25 7.10 -13.79
CA ILE A 26 -7.36 7.60 -14.85
C ILE A 26 -8.07 8.60 -15.78
N SER A 27 -9.38 8.45 -15.97
CA SER A 27 -10.17 9.36 -16.80
C SER A 27 -10.14 10.81 -16.34
N SER A 28 -9.91 11.05 -15.05
CA SER A 28 -9.75 12.40 -14.50
C SER A 28 -8.59 13.15 -15.14
N TYR A 29 -7.62 12.42 -15.71
CA TYR A 29 -6.48 12.99 -16.41
C TYR A 29 -6.79 13.11 -17.91
N ARG A 30 -6.90 14.36 -18.37
CA ARG A 30 -6.91 14.66 -19.81
C ARG A 30 -5.47 14.68 -20.30
N LEU A 31 -4.94 13.50 -20.63
CA LEU A 31 -3.68 13.41 -21.35
C LEU A 31 -3.94 13.70 -22.84
N ALA A 32 -3.18 14.64 -23.40
CA ALA A 32 -3.13 14.83 -24.84
C ALA A 32 -2.44 13.61 -25.49
N SER A 33 -2.74 13.33 -26.76
CA SER A 33 -2.17 12.15 -27.46
C SER A 33 -0.64 12.21 -27.60
N ASP A 34 -0.06 13.39 -27.42
CA ASP A 34 1.37 13.69 -27.43
C ASP A 34 1.96 13.87 -26.01
N ALA A 35 1.28 13.39 -24.97
CA ALA A 35 1.76 13.45 -23.60
C ALA A 35 3.18 12.89 -23.48
N SER A 36 4.04 13.64 -22.80
CA SER A 36 5.43 13.25 -22.57
C SER A 36 5.52 12.05 -21.61
N PRO A 37 6.58 11.23 -21.66
CA PRO A 37 6.77 10.11 -20.74
C PRO A 37 6.69 10.52 -19.26
N GLN A 38 7.10 11.74 -18.92
CA GLN A 38 7.05 12.29 -17.57
C GLN A 38 5.60 12.62 -17.13
N GLU A 39 4.74 13.02 -18.06
CA GLU A 39 3.32 13.25 -17.79
C GLU A 39 2.56 11.94 -17.63
N LEU A 40 2.90 10.92 -18.44
CA LEU A 40 2.37 9.56 -18.26
C LEU A 40 2.77 8.99 -16.88
N ASP A 41 4.04 9.07 -16.50
CA ASP A 41 4.51 8.56 -15.20
C ASP A 41 3.85 9.29 -14.02
N ARG A 42 3.60 10.59 -14.13
CA ARG A 42 2.82 11.34 -13.12
C ARG A 42 1.38 10.83 -13.00
N VAL A 43 0.73 10.50 -14.10
CA VAL A 43 -0.65 9.98 -14.10
C VAL A 43 -0.70 8.57 -13.51
N GLU A 44 0.20 7.68 -13.94
CA GLU A 44 0.30 6.31 -13.41
C GLU A 44 0.57 6.26 -11.90
N ASN A 45 1.27 7.27 -11.37
CA ASN A 45 1.56 7.37 -9.94
C ASN A 45 0.47 8.06 -9.11
N THR A 46 -0.57 8.60 -9.75
CA THR A 46 -1.61 9.37 -9.04
C THR A 46 -3.03 8.85 -9.25
N ASP A 47 -3.26 7.99 -10.24
CA ASP A 47 -4.51 7.26 -10.37
C ASP A 47 -4.55 6.00 -9.47
N ASN A 48 -5.68 5.31 -9.50
CA ASN A 48 -5.89 4.08 -8.74
C ASN A 48 -5.44 2.79 -9.45
N ASN A 49 -4.82 2.83 -10.64
CA ASN A 49 -4.46 1.61 -11.39
C ASN A 49 -3.50 0.73 -10.61
N ARG A 50 -2.42 1.32 -10.07
CA ARG A 50 -1.38 0.57 -9.35
C ARG A 50 -1.93 -0.05 -8.07
N LEU A 51 -2.82 0.67 -7.38
CA LEU A 51 -3.52 0.17 -6.20
C LEU A 51 -4.46 -0.97 -6.57
N SER A 52 -5.19 -0.85 -7.68
CA SER A 52 -6.07 -1.92 -8.18
C SER A 52 -5.28 -3.17 -8.52
N PHE A 53 -4.14 -3.03 -9.19
CA PHE A 53 -3.27 -4.16 -9.50
C PHE A 53 -2.79 -4.87 -8.22
N LEU A 54 -2.32 -4.11 -7.23
CA LEU A 54 -1.89 -4.67 -5.95
C LEU A 54 -3.05 -5.38 -5.23
N GLY A 55 -4.21 -4.74 -5.12
CA GLY A 55 -5.36 -5.31 -4.43
C GLY A 55 -5.93 -6.53 -5.15
N ARG A 56 -5.91 -6.56 -6.48
CA ARG A 56 -6.25 -7.76 -7.28
C ARG A 56 -5.35 -8.93 -6.88
N ALA A 57 -4.03 -8.72 -6.88
CA ALA A 57 -3.08 -9.76 -6.49
C ALA A 57 -3.31 -10.23 -5.05
N THR A 58 -3.61 -9.32 -4.12
CA THR A 58 -3.96 -9.68 -2.73
C THR A 58 -5.23 -10.50 -2.64
N LEU A 59 -6.28 -10.16 -3.40
CA LEU A 59 -7.55 -10.90 -3.41
C LEU A 59 -7.39 -12.30 -4.00
N GLU A 60 -6.60 -12.43 -5.07
CA GLU A 60 -6.27 -13.74 -5.66
C GLU A 60 -5.43 -14.58 -4.69
N TYR A 61 -4.47 -13.97 -3.99
CA TYR A 61 -3.73 -14.64 -2.93
C TYR A 61 -4.64 -15.10 -1.78
N ALA A 62 -5.54 -14.23 -1.31
CA ALA A 62 -6.49 -14.54 -0.26
C ALA A 62 -7.45 -15.67 -0.67
N LEU A 63 -7.85 -15.71 -1.95
CA LEU A 63 -8.68 -16.77 -2.51
C LEU A 63 -7.92 -18.10 -2.58
N ALA A 64 -6.71 -18.10 -3.12
CA ALA A 64 -5.86 -19.29 -3.21
C ALA A 64 -5.53 -19.88 -1.83
N THR A 65 -5.45 -19.06 -0.79
CA THR A 65 -5.18 -19.50 0.59
C THR A 65 -6.45 -19.89 1.37
N SER A 66 -7.61 -19.37 0.98
CA SER A 66 -8.89 -19.64 1.66
C SER A 66 -9.61 -20.89 1.18
N THR A 67 -9.28 -21.43 0.00
CA THR A 67 -9.92 -22.62 -0.55
C THR A 67 -8.89 -23.58 -1.17
N SER A 68 -9.04 -24.88 -0.90
CA SER A 68 -8.33 -25.94 -1.63
C SER A 68 -9.08 -26.38 -2.90
N HIS A 69 -10.30 -25.89 -3.09
CA HIS A 69 -11.17 -26.20 -4.20
C HIS A 69 -11.18 -25.06 -5.22
N SER A 70 -10.93 -25.40 -6.49
CA SER A 70 -11.11 -24.48 -7.62
C SER A 70 -12.60 -24.31 -7.92
N PHE A 71 -13.03 -23.07 -8.09
CA PHE A 71 -14.40 -22.77 -8.50
C PHE A 71 -14.49 -22.65 -10.03
N PRO A 72 -15.56 -23.16 -10.67
CA PRO A 72 -15.84 -22.78 -12.04
C PRO A 72 -16.08 -21.27 -12.11
N ASP A 73 -15.52 -20.60 -13.10
CA ASP A 73 -15.62 -19.14 -13.31
C ASP A 73 -15.21 -18.28 -12.11
N GLU A 74 -14.23 -18.74 -11.34
CA GLU A 74 -13.70 -18.09 -10.14
C GLU A 74 -13.43 -16.59 -10.34
N SER A 75 -12.74 -16.24 -11.43
CA SER A 75 -12.41 -14.85 -11.76
C SER A 75 -13.65 -13.98 -11.97
N ARG A 76 -14.69 -14.51 -12.65
CA ARG A 76 -15.94 -13.80 -12.90
C ARG A 76 -16.73 -13.63 -11.60
N LYS A 77 -16.83 -14.69 -10.79
CA LYS A 77 -17.50 -14.63 -9.48
C LYS A 77 -16.84 -13.62 -8.56
N LEU A 78 -15.50 -13.55 -8.57
CA LEU A 78 -14.75 -12.54 -7.82
C LEU A 78 -15.07 -11.13 -8.32
N GLN A 79 -15.06 -10.90 -9.65
CA GLN A 79 -15.39 -9.59 -10.23
C GLN A 79 -16.81 -9.12 -9.87
N ASP A 80 -17.80 -9.97 -10.09
CA ASP A 80 -19.22 -9.69 -9.83
C ASP A 80 -19.44 -9.42 -8.33
N GLY A 81 -18.85 -10.27 -7.47
CA GLY A 81 -18.94 -10.12 -6.02
C GLY A 81 -18.27 -8.85 -5.49
N LEU A 82 -17.13 -8.45 -6.06
CA LEU A 82 -16.47 -7.18 -5.72
C LEU A 82 -17.32 -5.98 -6.15
N ALA A 83 -17.91 -6.00 -7.36
CA ALA A 83 -18.78 -4.94 -7.81
C ALA A 83 -20.02 -4.79 -6.89
N GLU A 84 -20.59 -5.91 -6.45
CA GLU A 84 -21.68 -5.92 -5.45
C GLU A 84 -21.22 -5.32 -4.11
N CYS A 85 -20.04 -5.71 -3.61
CA CYS A 85 -19.47 -5.13 -2.38
C CYS A 85 -19.30 -3.62 -2.49
N ALA A 86 -18.77 -3.12 -3.61
CA ALA A 86 -18.53 -1.68 -3.82
C ALA A 86 -19.83 -0.88 -3.73
N ARG A 87 -20.92 -1.41 -4.30
CA ARG A 87 -22.27 -0.83 -4.23
C ARG A 87 -22.82 -0.89 -2.81
N ALA A 88 -22.65 -2.02 -2.14
CA ALA A 88 -23.18 -2.22 -0.79
C ALA A 88 -22.48 -1.33 0.26
N TYR A 89 -21.19 -1.04 0.08
CA TYR A 89 -20.49 -0.04 0.90
C TYR A 89 -20.79 1.41 0.51
N ASP A 90 -21.48 1.63 -0.60
CA ASP A 90 -21.79 2.96 -1.15
C ASP A 90 -20.52 3.82 -1.33
N ILE A 91 -19.41 3.20 -1.74
CA ILE A 91 -18.13 3.91 -1.98
C ILE A 91 -18.00 4.47 -3.40
N LEU A 92 -18.86 4.01 -4.32
CA LEU A 92 -18.85 4.45 -5.72
C LEU A 92 -19.13 5.96 -5.86
N LYS A 93 -19.92 6.54 -4.94
CA LYS A 93 -20.21 7.98 -4.91
C LYS A 93 -18.98 8.85 -4.64
N LEU A 94 -17.91 8.26 -4.10
CA LEU A 94 -16.67 8.94 -3.80
C LEU A 94 -15.69 8.91 -4.98
N LEU A 95 -15.95 8.10 -6.00
CA LEU A 95 -15.09 7.96 -7.17
C LEU A 95 -15.09 9.26 -7.99
N ASN A 96 -13.91 9.83 -8.17
CA ASN A 96 -13.65 10.98 -9.02
C ASN A 96 -13.34 10.50 -10.44
N VAL A 97 -14.30 10.70 -11.34
CA VAL A 97 -14.24 10.37 -12.77
C VAL A 97 -14.48 11.63 -13.62
N ALA A 98 -13.92 11.68 -14.82
CA ALA A 98 -14.16 12.80 -15.73
C ALA A 98 -15.55 12.80 -16.38
N TRP A 99 -16.21 11.65 -16.46
CA TRP A 99 -17.57 11.53 -16.98
C TRP A 99 -18.62 11.76 -15.89
N ARG A 100 -19.46 12.78 -16.06
CA ARG A 100 -20.65 12.98 -15.21
C ARG A 100 -21.88 12.38 -15.88
N GLY A 101 -22.72 11.70 -15.11
CA GLY A 101 -24.08 11.33 -15.50
C GLY A 101 -24.30 9.92 -16.05
N PHE A 102 -23.27 9.07 -16.05
CA PHE A 102 -23.42 7.64 -16.38
C PHE A 102 -23.33 6.77 -15.13
N PRO A 103 -24.09 5.67 -15.04
CA PRO A 103 -23.92 4.72 -13.96
C PRO A 103 -22.51 4.13 -14.02
N VAL A 104 -21.84 4.05 -12.88
CA VAL A 104 -20.53 3.39 -12.76
C VAL A 104 -20.67 1.94 -13.20
N SER A 105 -19.87 1.53 -14.17
CA SER A 105 -19.87 0.18 -14.71
C SER A 105 -19.38 -0.83 -13.67
N GLU A 106 -19.69 -2.11 -13.88
CA GLU A 106 -19.25 -3.16 -12.96
C GLU A 106 -17.74 -3.24 -12.89
N LYS A 107 -17.06 -3.05 -14.03
CA LYS A 107 -15.59 -3.04 -14.09
C LYS A 107 -14.98 -1.94 -13.24
N GLU A 108 -15.54 -0.73 -13.29
CA GLU A 108 -15.08 0.38 -12.46
C GLU A 108 -15.37 0.12 -10.96
N ALA A 109 -16.52 -0.48 -10.65
CA ALA A 109 -16.85 -0.84 -9.28
C ALA A 109 -15.91 -1.92 -8.71
N THR A 110 -15.60 -2.95 -9.49
CA THR A 110 -14.61 -3.98 -9.17
C THR A 110 -13.23 -3.35 -8.97
N ARG A 111 -12.77 -2.54 -9.93
CA ARG A 111 -11.48 -1.86 -9.89
C ARG A 111 -11.35 -0.95 -8.65
N LEU A 112 -12.43 -0.28 -8.25
CA LEU A 112 -12.44 0.54 -7.04
C LEU A 112 -12.25 -0.31 -5.78
N MET A 113 -12.91 -1.47 -5.67
CA MET A 113 -12.71 -2.37 -4.53
C MET A 113 -11.31 -2.98 -4.48
N GLU A 114 -10.76 -3.33 -5.65
CA GLU A 114 -9.37 -3.75 -5.78
C GLU A 114 -8.44 -2.63 -5.32
N ALA A 115 -8.63 -1.40 -5.80
CA ALA A 115 -7.81 -0.26 -5.39
C ALA A 115 -7.90 0.04 -3.89
N TYR A 116 -9.10 -0.06 -3.31
CA TYR A 116 -9.30 0.09 -1.87
C TYR A 116 -8.52 -0.96 -1.09
N THR A 117 -8.60 -2.22 -1.53
CA THR A 117 -7.87 -3.33 -0.92
C THR A 117 -6.35 -3.12 -1.03
N GLY A 118 -5.86 -2.71 -2.20
CA GLY A 118 -4.43 -2.41 -2.40
C GLY A 118 -3.94 -1.26 -1.51
N ALA A 119 -4.75 -0.22 -1.31
CA ALA A 119 -4.41 0.87 -0.39
C ALA A 119 -4.34 0.42 1.06
N LEU A 120 -5.25 -0.46 1.51
CA LEU A 120 -5.18 -1.04 2.84
C LEU A 120 -3.89 -1.85 3.03
N VAL A 121 -3.49 -2.64 2.03
CA VAL A 121 -2.25 -3.42 2.09
C VAL A 121 -1.02 -2.53 2.17
N LEU A 122 -0.98 -1.41 1.43
CA LEU A 122 0.12 -0.45 1.53
C LEU A 122 0.19 0.26 2.88
N GLU A 123 -0.96 0.52 3.52
CA GLU A 123 -1.00 1.15 4.84
C GLU A 123 -0.65 0.15 5.96
N SER A 124 -1.21 -1.05 5.87
CA SER A 124 -1.05 -2.13 6.83
C SER A 124 -1.29 -3.45 6.12
N GLU A 125 -0.20 -4.13 5.75
CA GLU A 125 -0.25 -5.42 5.05
C GLU A 125 -1.18 -6.42 5.76
N ARG A 126 -1.05 -6.53 7.09
CA ARG A 126 -1.88 -7.43 7.91
C ARG A 126 -3.36 -7.13 7.79
N GLU A 127 -3.74 -5.86 7.92
CA GLU A 127 -5.14 -5.44 7.93
C GLU A 127 -5.76 -5.55 6.53
N GLY A 128 -4.98 -5.19 5.49
CA GLY A 128 -5.36 -5.36 4.09
C GLY A 128 -5.58 -6.83 3.71
N ILE A 129 -4.70 -7.74 4.11
CA ILE A 129 -4.86 -9.19 3.88
C ILE A 129 -6.08 -9.73 4.63
N GLN A 130 -6.27 -9.37 5.90
CA GLN A 130 -7.43 -9.82 6.68
C GLN A 130 -8.76 -9.35 6.07
N PHE A 131 -8.80 -8.13 5.57
CA PHE A 131 -9.96 -7.61 4.85
C PHE A 131 -10.19 -8.35 3.53
N ALA A 132 -9.13 -8.58 2.74
CA ALA A 132 -9.21 -9.33 1.49
C ALA A 132 -9.75 -10.75 1.71
N GLU A 133 -9.23 -11.47 2.71
CA GLU A 133 -9.76 -12.79 3.10
C GLU A 133 -11.24 -12.72 3.49
N SER A 134 -11.64 -11.70 4.24
CA SER A 134 -13.03 -11.55 4.67
C SER A 134 -13.97 -11.28 3.49
N LEU A 135 -13.54 -10.47 2.52
CA LEU A 135 -14.27 -10.25 1.26
C LEU A 135 -14.40 -11.54 0.45
N VAL A 136 -13.29 -12.25 0.24
CA VAL A 136 -13.26 -13.52 -0.49
C VAL A 136 -14.18 -14.54 0.17
N ARG A 137 -14.08 -14.73 1.49
CA ARG A 137 -14.95 -15.67 2.21
C ARG A 137 -16.42 -15.31 2.04
N ARG A 138 -16.78 -14.03 2.06
CA ARG A 138 -18.15 -13.58 1.78
C ARG A 138 -18.59 -13.89 0.35
N ILE A 139 -17.79 -13.52 -0.65
CA ILE A 139 -18.12 -13.70 -2.08
C ILE A 139 -18.28 -15.19 -2.41
N PHE A 140 -17.41 -16.03 -1.86
CA PHE A 140 -17.40 -17.46 -2.12
C PHE A 140 -18.20 -18.28 -1.11
N GLN A 141 -18.83 -17.63 -0.12
CA GLN A 141 -19.61 -18.24 0.96
C GLN A 141 -18.81 -19.34 1.69
N LEU A 142 -17.54 -19.06 1.95
CA LEU A 142 -16.64 -19.99 2.64
C LEU A 142 -16.93 -19.96 4.16
N SER A 143 -16.80 -21.12 4.80
CA SER A 143 -16.93 -21.23 6.26
C SER A 143 -15.92 -20.31 6.97
N PRO A 144 -16.28 -19.74 8.13
CA PRO A 144 -15.33 -18.97 8.93
C PRO A 144 -14.14 -19.87 9.30
N PRO A 145 -12.92 -19.31 9.40
CA PRO A 145 -11.77 -20.09 9.83
C PRO A 145 -12.05 -20.67 11.23
N PRO A 146 -11.50 -21.85 11.57
CA PRO A 146 -11.59 -22.36 12.93
C PRO A 146 -11.06 -21.28 13.89
N ALA A 147 -11.80 -21.04 14.97
CA ALA A 147 -11.44 -20.02 15.95
C ALA A 147 -10.02 -20.26 16.45
N GLN A 148 -9.07 -19.44 15.99
CA GLN A 148 -7.74 -19.43 16.58
C GLN A 148 -7.87 -18.78 17.95
N THR A 149 -7.40 -19.48 18.98
CA THR A 149 -7.25 -18.95 20.34
C THR A 149 -6.60 -17.57 20.26
N PRO A 150 -7.18 -16.51 20.86
CA PRO A 150 -6.60 -15.18 20.76
C PRO A 150 -5.15 -15.23 21.26
N PRO A 151 -4.17 -14.78 20.46
CA PRO A 151 -2.81 -14.64 20.96
C PRO A 151 -2.81 -13.65 22.13
N PRO A 152 -1.90 -13.81 23.12
CA PRO A 152 -1.78 -12.87 24.22
C PRO A 152 -1.65 -11.44 23.68
N ALA A 153 -2.33 -10.50 24.36
CA ALA A 153 -2.41 -9.11 23.94
C ALA A 153 -1.03 -8.56 23.55
N PRO A 154 -0.88 -7.95 22.36
CA PRO A 154 0.41 -7.39 21.96
C PRO A 154 0.79 -6.27 22.94
N ALA A 155 2.04 -6.32 23.41
CA ALA A 155 2.67 -5.19 24.08
C ALA A 155 2.56 -3.95 23.15
N PRO A 156 2.45 -2.73 23.71
CA PRO A 156 2.30 -1.52 22.90
C PRO A 156 3.36 -1.48 21.80
N ALA A 157 2.90 -1.36 20.55
CA ALA A 157 3.78 -1.27 19.40
C ALA A 157 4.69 -0.04 19.55
N PRO A 158 6.01 -0.17 19.35
CA PRO A 158 6.86 1.00 19.29
C PRO A 158 6.42 1.87 18.10
N VAL A 159 6.28 3.16 18.36
CA VAL A 159 6.03 4.21 17.37
C VAL A 159 7.03 4.01 16.22
N PRO A 160 6.63 4.10 14.94
CA PRO A 160 7.58 3.99 13.84
C PRO A 160 8.62 5.10 13.98
N LEU A 161 9.81 4.73 14.47
CA LEU A 161 10.97 5.59 14.46
C LEU A 161 11.31 5.80 12.99
N ALA A 162 11.30 7.07 12.57
CA ALA A 162 11.89 7.47 11.30
C ALA A 162 13.23 6.73 11.12
N PRO A 163 13.62 6.33 9.90
CA PRO A 163 14.84 5.53 9.69
C PRO A 163 16.11 6.18 10.28
N THR A 164 16.12 7.50 10.43
CA THR A 164 17.14 8.27 11.16
C THR A 164 17.11 8.05 12.68
N GLY A 165 15.93 7.88 13.28
CA GLY A 165 15.72 7.60 14.70
C GLY A 165 16.29 6.24 15.12
N ALA A 166 16.03 5.17 14.35
CA ALA A 166 16.57 3.84 14.64
C ALA A 166 18.11 3.79 14.58
N LEU A 167 18.72 4.50 13.62
CA LEU A 167 20.17 4.59 13.47
C LEU A 167 20.79 5.41 14.63
N HIS A 168 20.11 6.48 15.05
CA HIS A 168 20.53 7.32 16.17
C HIS A 168 20.38 6.62 17.53
N ASP A 169 19.34 5.80 17.72
CA ASP A 169 19.14 4.99 18.92
C ASP A 169 20.20 3.88 19.03
N LEU A 170 20.54 3.23 17.92
CA LEU A 170 21.61 2.23 17.88
C LEU A 170 22.99 2.88 18.14
N ALA A 171 23.26 4.05 17.55
CA ALA A 171 24.49 4.78 17.85
C ALA A 171 24.61 5.19 19.33
N ARG A 172 23.51 5.65 19.96
CA ARG A 172 23.49 5.94 21.40
C ARG A 172 23.75 4.69 22.25
N GLN A 173 23.14 3.56 21.91
CA GLN A 173 23.38 2.28 22.62
C GLN A 173 24.85 1.84 22.57
N HIS A 174 25.55 2.16 21.48
CA HIS A 174 26.95 1.83 21.28
C HIS A 174 27.94 2.98 21.56
N ALA A 175 27.47 4.10 22.15
CA ALA A 175 28.26 5.31 22.42
C ALA A 175 29.01 5.88 21.19
N LEU A 176 28.41 5.71 20.01
CA LEU A 176 28.89 6.24 18.74
C LEU A 176 28.28 7.61 18.48
N ASN A 177 29.07 8.55 17.96
CA ASN A 177 28.59 9.85 17.53
C ASN A 177 28.35 9.82 16.02
N LEU A 178 27.13 10.18 15.59
CA LEU A 178 26.79 10.27 14.18
C LEU A 178 26.81 11.74 13.75
N VAL A 179 27.60 12.05 12.74
CA VAL A 179 27.68 13.39 12.15
C VAL A 179 27.06 13.35 10.77
N TRP A 180 26.14 14.28 10.52
CA TRP A 180 25.47 14.43 9.23
C TRP A 180 26.10 15.58 8.45
N HIS A 181 26.40 15.35 7.19
CA HIS A 181 26.94 16.36 6.28
C HIS A 181 26.09 16.42 5.02
N ASP A 182 25.38 17.55 4.89
CA ASP A 182 24.55 17.83 3.73
C ASP A 182 25.32 18.66 2.73
N THR A 183 25.36 18.20 1.48
CA THR A 183 25.92 18.94 0.36
C THR A 183 24.87 19.09 -0.74
N PHE A 184 24.87 20.26 -1.38
CA PHE A 184 23.97 20.59 -2.47
C PHE A 184 24.78 20.82 -3.75
N SER A 185 24.28 20.27 -4.85
CA SER A 185 24.87 20.49 -6.19
C SER A 185 23.79 20.68 -7.24
N GLY A 186 24.15 21.33 -8.35
CA GLY A 186 23.24 21.60 -9.47
C GLY A 186 22.54 22.96 -9.44
N PRO A 187 21.84 23.33 -10.54
CA PRO A 187 21.15 24.61 -10.67
C PRO A 187 19.91 24.67 -9.75
N ARG A 188 19.48 25.87 -9.33
CA ARG A 188 18.38 26.06 -8.34
C ARG A 188 17.07 25.35 -8.68
N HIS A 189 16.81 25.05 -9.95
CA HIS A 189 15.59 24.36 -10.41
C HIS A 189 15.72 22.83 -10.51
N ALA A 190 16.90 22.27 -10.26
CA ALA A 190 17.20 20.83 -10.25
C ALA A 190 18.37 20.56 -9.29
N GLN A 191 18.21 20.95 -8.02
CA GLN A 191 19.24 20.72 -7.01
C GLN A 191 19.22 19.27 -6.55
N GLN A 192 20.37 18.62 -6.70
CA GLN A 192 20.64 17.35 -6.08
C GLN A 192 21.12 17.58 -4.65
N TRP A 193 20.43 16.95 -3.71
CA TRP A 193 20.82 16.91 -2.30
C TRP A 193 21.50 15.58 -2.00
N THR A 194 22.64 15.64 -1.33
CA THR A 194 23.36 14.46 -0.85
C THR A 194 23.66 14.64 0.63
N SER A 195 23.14 13.73 1.44
CA SER A 195 23.36 13.70 2.89
C SER A 195 24.24 12.50 3.22
N ASP A 196 25.46 12.78 3.64
CA ASP A 196 26.41 11.77 4.09
C ASP A 196 26.35 11.65 5.61
N VAL A 197 26.40 10.42 6.12
CA VAL A 197 26.47 10.15 7.56
C VAL A 197 27.82 9.50 7.89
N THR A 198 28.56 10.11 8.82
CA THR A 198 29.83 9.57 9.32
C THR A 198 29.67 9.15 10.78
N CYS A 199 30.37 8.08 11.15
CA CYS A 199 30.38 7.55 12.50
C CYS A 199 31.73 7.83 13.15
N GLU A 200 31.73 8.61 14.22
CA GLU A 200 32.91 8.90 15.03
C GLU A 200 32.78 8.18 16.37
N SER A 201 33.76 7.32 16.69
CA SER A 201 33.84 6.69 18.00
C SER A 201 34.47 7.65 19.01
N THR A 202 33.83 7.82 20.16
CA THR A 202 34.42 8.57 21.29
C THR A 202 35.37 7.71 22.14
N ARG A 203 35.55 6.42 21.81
CA ARG A 203 36.49 5.52 22.48
C ARG A 203 37.57 5.05 21.50
N PRO A 204 38.86 5.31 21.77
CA PRO A 204 39.95 5.00 20.85
C PRO A 204 40.37 3.52 20.83
N GLU A 205 39.60 2.62 21.45
CA GLU A 205 39.95 1.20 21.51
C GLU A 205 38.77 0.36 21.04
N ILE A 206 38.84 -0.04 19.76
CA ILE A 206 38.53 -1.34 19.17
C ILE A 206 38.54 -1.12 17.65
N PHE A 207 39.76 -1.18 17.08
CA PHE A 207 39.94 -1.41 15.64
C PHE A 207 39.96 -2.93 15.46
N LEU A 208 38.82 -3.53 15.07
CA LEU A 208 38.83 -4.87 14.50
C LEU A 208 37.90 -4.92 13.28
N CYS A 209 38.55 -4.75 12.13
CA CYS A 209 38.30 -5.44 10.88
C CYS A 209 36.85 -5.54 10.38
N LEU A 210 36.37 -4.49 9.72
CA LEU A 210 35.40 -4.66 8.63
C LEU A 210 35.95 -3.98 7.37
N ALA A 211 35.88 -4.72 6.27
CA ALA A 211 36.42 -4.47 4.95
C ALA A 211 35.84 -3.18 4.30
N PRO A 212 36.32 -2.73 3.13
CA PRO A 212 36.05 -1.38 2.62
C PRO A 212 34.56 -1.10 2.44
N ILE A 213 34.18 0.09 2.91
CA ILE A 213 32.84 0.67 2.93
C ILE A 213 32.20 0.58 1.53
N PRO A 214 31.02 -0.03 1.35
CA PRO A 214 30.22 0.22 0.17
C PRO A 214 29.66 1.64 0.29
N THR A 215 30.12 2.53 -0.59
CA THR A 215 29.52 3.85 -0.77
C THR A 215 28.05 3.66 -1.16
N LEU A 216 27.13 3.84 -0.21
CA LEU A 216 25.69 3.85 -0.50
C LEU A 216 25.35 5.18 -1.17
N ARG A 217 25.54 5.22 -2.49
CA ARG A 217 25.18 6.34 -3.34
C ARG A 217 23.67 6.28 -3.59
N THR A 218 22.88 6.91 -2.74
CA THR A 218 21.48 7.19 -3.06
C THR A 218 21.42 8.36 -4.02
N GLY A 219 21.54 8.06 -5.32
CA GLY A 219 21.14 8.99 -6.37
C GLY A 219 19.62 8.94 -6.50
N ILE A 220 18.95 10.02 -6.11
CA ILE A 220 17.58 10.28 -6.54
C ILE A 220 17.71 10.96 -7.90
N ASN A 221 17.38 10.24 -8.97
CA ASN A 221 17.13 10.82 -10.30
C ASN A 221 15.66 11.20 -10.42
#